data_AF-R6KNM4-F1
#
_entry.id   AF-R6KNM4-F1
#
_cell.length_a   1.000
_cell.length_b   1.000
_cell.length_c   1.000
_cell.angle_alpha   90.00
_cell.angle_beta   90.00
_cell.angle_gamma   90.00
#
_symmetry.space_group_name_H-M   'P 1'
#
loop_
_entity.id
_entity.type
_entity.pdbx_description
1 polymer ?
#
loop_
_entity_poly.entity_id
_entity_poly.type
_entity_poly.pdbx_seq_one_letter_code
_entity_poly.pdbx_strand_id
1 'polypeptide(L)'
;MRYTYTYRTTARDLWQLSMYYIYGSLAGLCNIIFTVAAFALGFSRWDQAQGLMRCLIVLGCCLFTVIQPLMIYVKAKKQTAGITQDTQVTIDDNGLHIRVGNDTSDLPWNSVKRISRKPAMIIVFSDTTHGFVFTNRVLGNEKEEFYRYAASKVEGRTVHN
;
A
#
# COMPACT_ATOMS: atom_id res chain seq x y z
N MET A 1 -7.09 25.57 -9.56
CA MET A 1 -7.54 24.52 -10.52
C MET A 1 -8.38 23.49 -9.75
N ARG A 2 -9.47 22.96 -10.32
CA ARG A 2 -10.35 22.01 -9.62
C ARG A 2 -10.33 20.66 -10.34
N TYR A 3 -9.90 19.61 -9.64
CA TYR A 3 -9.87 18.24 -10.15
C TYR A 3 -10.89 17.40 -9.39
N THR A 4 -11.81 16.73 -10.07
CA THR A 4 -12.80 15.85 -9.45
C THR A 4 -12.65 14.44 -10.00
N TYR A 5 -12.38 13.47 -9.13
CA TYR A 5 -12.23 12.08 -9.49
C TYR A 5 -13.21 11.19 -8.70
N THR A 6 -13.90 10.29 -9.38
CA THR A 6 -14.77 9.28 -8.74
C THR A 6 -14.12 7.92 -8.90
N TYR A 7 -13.82 7.24 -7.79
CA TYR A 7 -13.21 5.91 -7.84
C TYR A 7 -13.61 5.01 -6.70
N ARG A 8 -13.48 3.70 -6.95
CA ARG A 8 -13.74 2.65 -5.97
C ARG A 8 -12.48 1.82 -5.71
N THR A 9 -11.87 1.98 -4.54
CA THR A 9 -10.67 1.25 -4.15
C THR A 9 -10.90 -0.26 -4.24
N THR A 10 -10.12 -0.95 -5.07
CA THR A 10 -10.29 -2.39 -5.34
C THR A 10 -9.30 -3.21 -4.51
N ALA A 11 -9.67 -4.44 -4.14
CA ALA A 11 -8.83 -5.36 -3.34
C ALA A 11 -7.40 -5.55 -3.90
N ARG A 12 -7.28 -5.53 -5.24
CA ARG A 12 -5.99 -5.66 -5.94
C ARG A 12 -5.07 -4.46 -5.71
N ASP A 13 -5.61 -3.24 -5.67
CA ASP A 13 -4.83 -2.02 -5.47
C ASP A 13 -4.22 -2.01 -4.06
N LEU A 14 -5.04 -2.38 -3.07
CA LEU A 14 -4.62 -2.45 -1.67
C LEU A 14 -3.64 -3.60 -1.42
N TRP A 15 -3.81 -4.72 -2.12
CA TRP A 15 -2.87 -5.83 -2.09
C TRP A 15 -1.51 -5.46 -2.69
N GLN A 16 -1.49 -4.78 -3.86
CA GLN A 16 -0.25 -4.28 -4.46
C GLN A 16 0.47 -3.27 -3.56
N LEU A 17 -0.27 -2.33 -2.94
CA LEU A 17 0.30 -1.39 -1.96
C LEU A 17 0.93 -2.16 -0.79
N SER A 18 0.21 -3.13 -0.23
CA SER A 18 0.69 -3.93 0.91
C SER A 18 1.92 -4.74 0.53
N MET A 19 1.95 -5.34 -0.66
CA MET A 19 3.14 -6.03 -1.15
C MET A 19 4.32 -5.08 -1.33
N TYR A 20 4.11 -3.89 -1.90
CA TYR A 20 5.19 -2.91 -2.08
C TYR A 20 5.78 -2.46 -0.75
N TYR A 21 4.95 -2.28 0.29
CA TYR A 21 5.41 -1.93 1.63
C TYR A 21 6.09 -3.09 2.35
N ILE A 22 5.58 -4.32 2.22
CA ILE A 22 6.14 -5.49 2.93
C ILE A 22 7.44 -5.96 2.27
N TYR A 23 7.48 -6.04 0.93
CA TYR A 23 8.66 -6.48 0.19
C TYR A 23 9.71 -5.37 0.00
N GLY A 24 9.31 -4.10 0.09
CA GLY A 24 10.25 -2.97 0.17
C GLY A 24 10.73 -2.65 1.59
N SER A 25 10.27 -3.38 2.61
CA SER A 25 10.62 -3.19 4.02
C SER A 25 11.55 -4.29 4.54
N LEU A 26 12.16 -4.03 5.69
CA LEU A 26 13.02 -4.95 6.44
C LEU A 26 12.38 -6.33 6.65
N ALA A 27 11.05 -6.39 6.74
CA ALA A 27 10.29 -7.64 6.83
C ALA A 27 10.40 -8.52 5.58
N GLY A 28 10.44 -7.93 4.37
CA GLY A 28 10.65 -8.65 3.12
C GLY A 28 12.06 -9.21 3.02
N LEU A 29 13.06 -8.45 3.47
CA LEU A 29 14.44 -8.92 3.55
C LEU A 29 14.58 -10.11 4.53
N CYS A 30 13.95 -10.01 5.71
CA CYS A 30 13.89 -11.13 6.66
C CYS A 30 13.23 -12.37 6.05
N ASN A 31 12.14 -12.21 5.30
CA ASN A 31 11.47 -13.34 4.65
C ASN A 31 12.38 -14.02 3.60
N ILE A 32 13.13 -13.25 2.81
CA ILE A 32 14.11 -13.81 1.87
C ILE A 32 15.20 -14.59 2.61
N ILE A 33 15.79 -14.01 3.65
CA ILE A 33 16.83 -14.67 4.46
C ILE A 33 16.31 -15.97 5.08
N PHE A 34 15.11 -15.93 5.68
CA PHE A 34 14.46 -17.12 6.24
C PHE A 34 14.18 -18.18 5.19
N THR A 35 13.72 -17.78 4.00
CA THR A 35 13.45 -18.71 2.89
C THR A 35 14.73 -19.39 2.44
N VAL A 36 15.82 -18.63 2.24
CA VAL A 36 17.13 -19.20 1.87
C VAL A 36 17.66 -20.13 2.97
N ALA A 37 17.55 -19.75 4.24
CA ALA A 37 17.96 -20.59 5.37
C ALA A 37 17.14 -21.89 5.47
N ALA A 38 15.82 -21.81 5.25
CA ALA A 38 14.94 -22.97 5.24
C ALA A 38 15.26 -23.93 4.09
N PHE A 39 15.54 -23.41 2.90
CA PHE A 39 16.02 -24.21 1.77
C PHE A 39 17.38 -24.84 2.07
N ALA A 40 18.35 -24.09 2.59
CA ALA A 40 19.68 -24.60 2.92
C ALA A 40 19.63 -25.73 3.98
N LEU A 41 18.82 -25.55 5.03
CA LEU A 41 18.57 -26.60 6.03
C LEU A 41 17.85 -27.81 5.42
N GLY A 42 16.90 -27.57 4.51
CA GLY A 42 16.18 -28.60 3.77
C GLY A 42 17.09 -29.46 2.92
N PHE A 43 17.98 -28.85 2.14
CA PHE A 43 18.95 -29.57 1.32
C PHE A 43 20.02 -30.25 2.18
N SER A 44 20.55 -29.59 3.21
CA SER A 44 21.58 -30.15 4.08
C SER A 44 21.11 -31.37 4.87
N ARG A 45 19.84 -31.41 5.29
CA ARG A 45 19.26 -32.54 6.03
C ARG A 45 18.39 -33.46 5.19
N TRP A 46 18.39 -33.31 3.87
CA TRP A 46 17.50 -34.09 3.00
C TRP A 46 17.71 -35.60 3.15
N ASP A 47 18.97 -36.03 3.17
CA ASP A 47 19.35 -37.44 3.26
C ASP A 47 19.03 -38.07 4.62
N GLN A 48 19.15 -37.29 5.71
CA GLN A 48 18.89 -37.76 7.09
C GLN A 48 17.43 -37.55 7.55
N ALA A 49 16.64 -36.76 6.83
CA ALA A 49 15.27 -36.44 7.22
C ALA A 49 14.31 -37.57 6.82
N GLN A 50 13.64 -38.18 7.81
CA GLN A 50 12.47 -39.04 7.59
C GLN A 50 11.31 -38.24 6.96
N GLY A 51 10.38 -38.94 6.29
CA GLY A 51 9.31 -38.32 5.50
C GLY A 51 8.50 -37.22 6.23
N LEU A 52 8.28 -37.38 7.53
CA LEU A 52 7.57 -36.39 8.36
C LEU A 52 8.37 -35.08 8.53
N MET A 53 9.69 -35.18 8.70
CA MET A 53 10.59 -34.03 8.81
C MET A 53 10.77 -33.32 7.46
N ARG A 54 10.82 -34.08 6.35
CA ARG A 54 10.78 -33.52 4.99
C ARG A 54 9.49 -32.74 4.73
N CYS A 55 8.33 -33.30 5.13
CA CYS A 55 7.05 -32.61 5.04
C CYS A 55 7.05 -31.29 5.84
N LEU A 56 7.57 -31.28 7.07
CA LEU A 56 7.61 -30.07 7.90
C LEU A 56 8.51 -28.97 7.30
N ILE A 57 9.64 -29.33 6.70
CA ILE A 57 10.52 -28.37 6.02
C ILE A 57 9.82 -27.75 4.81
N VAL A 58 9.16 -28.57 3.98
CA VAL A 58 8.37 -28.09 2.83
C VAL A 58 7.22 -27.20 3.30
N LEU A 59 6.50 -27.60 4.35
CA LEU A 59 5.42 -26.81 4.95
C LEU A 59 5.93 -25.46 5.46
N GLY A 60 7.10 -25.44 6.12
CA GLY A 60 7.78 -24.23 6.57
C GLY A 60 8.14 -23.30 5.42
N CYS A 61 8.73 -23.82 4.34
CA CYS A 61 9.04 -23.05 3.13
C CYS A 61 7.77 -22.46 2.48
N CYS A 62 6.69 -23.24 2.40
CA CYS A 62 5.39 -22.80 1.87
C CYS A 62 4.74 -21.73 2.76
N LEU A 63 5.02 -21.72 4.06
CA LEU A 63 4.47 -20.76 5.00
C LEU A 63 4.89 -19.32 4.67
N PHE A 64 6.17 -19.14 4.31
CA PHE A 64 6.73 -17.82 4.00
C PHE A 64 6.52 -17.40 2.54
N THR A 65 6.52 -18.36 1.61
CA THR A 65 6.41 -18.10 0.17
C THR A 65 4.97 -18.00 -0.32
N VAL A 66 4.04 -18.75 0.27
CA VAL A 66 2.65 -18.85 -0.20
C VAL A 66 1.66 -18.35 0.83
N ILE A 67 1.74 -18.83 2.08
CA ILE A 67 0.74 -18.50 3.11
C ILE A 67 0.82 -17.02 3.49
N GLN A 68 2.02 -16.46 3.62
CA GLN A 68 2.19 -15.04 3.97
C GLN A 68 1.61 -14.07 2.91
N PRO A 69 1.91 -14.19 1.60
CA PRO A 69 1.23 -13.41 0.55
C PRO A 69 -0.29 -13.58 0.55
N LEU A 70 -0.76 -14.81 0.78
CA LEU A 70 -2.19 -15.11 0.81
C LEU A 70 -2.89 -14.45 2.00
N MET A 71 -2.28 -14.45 3.18
CA MET A 71 -2.79 -13.74 4.36
C MET A 71 -2.87 -12.22 4.13
N ILE A 72 -1.86 -11.65 3.46
CA ILE A 72 -1.88 -10.23 3.08
C ILE A 72 -3.02 -9.96 2.09
N TYR A 73 -3.24 -10.85 1.12
CA TYR A 73 -4.38 -10.75 0.19
C TYR A 73 -5.73 -10.84 0.90
N VAL A 74 -5.89 -11.76 1.86
CA VAL A 74 -7.12 -11.90 2.65
C VAL A 74 -7.36 -10.64 3.49
N LYS A 75 -6.32 -10.08 4.11
CA LYS A 75 -6.41 -8.80 4.83
C LYS A 75 -6.80 -7.65 3.90
N ALA A 76 -6.18 -7.56 2.72
CA ALA A 76 -6.52 -6.55 1.73
C ALA A 76 -7.98 -6.70 1.26
N LYS A 77 -8.42 -7.92 0.97
CA LYS A 77 -9.81 -8.23 0.60
C LYS A 77 -10.78 -7.81 1.70
N LYS A 78 -10.49 -8.12 2.97
CA LYS A 78 -11.30 -7.72 4.13
C LYS A 78 -11.37 -6.20 4.29
N GLN A 79 -10.24 -5.50 4.11
CA GLN A 79 -10.21 -4.03 4.17
C GLN A 79 -11.02 -3.41 3.03
N THR A 80 -10.94 -3.95 1.81
CA THR A 80 -11.75 -3.45 0.69
C THR A 80 -13.23 -3.88 0.73
N ALA A 81 -13.56 -4.95 1.45
CA ALA A 81 -14.96 -5.34 1.67
C ALA A 81 -15.71 -4.31 2.52
N GLY A 82 -14.99 -3.52 3.34
CA GLY A 82 -15.55 -2.36 4.04
C GLY A 82 -15.71 -1.11 3.16
N ILE A 83 -15.09 -1.07 1.98
CA ILE A 83 -15.19 0.05 1.02
C ILE A 83 -16.33 -0.27 0.05
N THR A 84 -17.55 -0.10 0.53
CA THR A 84 -18.78 -0.40 -0.23
C THR A 84 -19.27 0.78 -1.07
N GLN A 85 -18.77 1.98 -0.81
CA GLN A 85 -19.27 3.22 -1.43
C GLN A 85 -18.20 3.88 -2.31
N ASP A 86 -18.67 4.56 -3.36
CA ASP A 86 -17.80 5.30 -4.27
C ASP A 86 -17.16 6.49 -3.55
N THR A 87 -15.85 6.65 -3.76
CA THR A 87 -15.08 7.77 -3.23
C THR A 87 -14.96 8.83 -4.31
N GLN A 88 -15.66 9.95 -4.13
CA GLN A 88 -15.42 11.16 -4.91
C GLN A 88 -14.36 11.99 -4.21
N VAL A 89 -13.32 12.38 -4.93
CA VAL A 89 -12.32 13.33 -4.42
C VAL A 89 -12.32 14.55 -5.30
N THR A 90 -12.62 15.70 -4.70
CA THR A 90 -12.48 17.01 -5.32
C THR A 90 -11.27 17.69 -4.70
N ILE A 91 -10.33 18.12 -5.53
CA ILE A 91 -9.14 18.84 -5.12
C ILE A 91 -9.30 20.29 -5.53
N ASP A 92 -9.02 21.20 -4.62
CA ASP A 92 -8.97 22.64 -4.89
C ASP A 92 -7.76 23.31 -4.21
N ASP A 93 -7.77 24.65 -4.18
CA ASP A 93 -6.72 25.45 -3.57
C ASP A 93 -6.74 25.39 -2.03
N ASN A 94 -7.85 24.98 -1.43
CA ASN A 94 -8.05 24.89 0.02
C ASN A 94 -7.67 23.50 0.55
N GLY A 95 -7.90 22.43 -0.23
CA GLY A 95 -7.55 21.08 0.18
C GLY A 95 -8.07 19.97 -0.72
N LEU A 96 -8.15 18.78 -0.14
CA LEU A 96 -8.80 17.61 -0.70
C LEU A 96 -10.15 17.41 -0.01
N HIS A 97 -11.23 17.49 -0.78
CA HIS A 97 -12.59 17.21 -0.37
C HIS A 97 -12.95 15.78 -0.79
N ILE A 98 -13.11 14.89 0.18
CA ILE A 98 -13.23 13.45 -0.04
C ILE A 98 -14.62 13.03 0.42
N ARG A 99 -15.44 12.53 -0.49
CA ARG A 99 -16.78 12.06 -0.22
C ARG A 99 -16.85 10.57 -0.46
N VAL A 100 -17.15 9.79 0.58
CA VAL A 100 -17.35 8.34 0.51
C VAL A 100 -18.83 8.08 0.75
N GLY A 101 -19.58 7.91 -0.34
CA GLY A 101 -21.05 7.90 -0.37
C GLY A 101 -21.70 9.10 0.36
N ASN A 102 -22.18 8.91 1.59
CA ASN A 102 -22.80 9.99 2.39
C ASN A 102 -21.83 10.74 3.29
N ASP A 103 -20.67 10.17 3.60
CA ASP A 103 -19.69 10.81 4.46
C ASP A 103 -18.81 11.76 3.65
N THR A 104 -18.63 12.98 4.17
CA THR A 104 -17.79 14.01 3.54
C THR A 104 -16.65 14.33 4.51
N SER A 105 -15.42 14.29 4.03
CA SER A 105 -14.21 14.51 4.81
C SER A 105 -13.32 15.49 4.07
N ASP A 106 -13.03 16.61 4.72
CA ASP A 106 -12.20 17.67 4.16
C ASP A 106 -10.81 17.60 4.77
N LEU A 107 -9.81 17.46 3.90
CA LEU A 107 -8.41 17.50 4.26
C LEU A 107 -7.79 18.79 3.73
N PRO A 108 -7.75 19.86 4.55
CA PRO A 108 -7.07 21.08 4.13
C PRO A 108 -5.60 20.80 3.88
N TRP A 109 -4.99 21.52 2.94
CA TRP A 109 -3.55 21.34 2.69
C TRP A 109 -2.73 21.55 3.96
N ASN A 110 -3.21 22.32 4.95
CA ASN A 110 -2.53 22.58 6.22
C ASN A 110 -2.35 21.35 7.12
N SER A 111 -3.26 20.37 7.03
CA SER A 111 -3.15 19.13 7.78
C SER A 111 -2.35 18.05 7.06
N VAL A 112 -1.92 18.29 5.82
CA VAL A 112 -1.06 17.35 5.08
C VAL A 112 0.36 17.42 5.62
N LYS A 113 0.83 16.35 6.27
CA LYS A 113 2.20 16.24 6.76
C LYS A 113 3.19 15.81 5.69
N ARG A 114 2.77 14.92 4.78
CA ARG A 114 3.68 14.33 3.78
C ARG A 114 2.92 13.83 2.57
N ILE A 115 3.57 13.92 1.41
CA ILE A 115 3.14 13.25 0.18
C ILE A 115 4.20 12.21 -0.20
N SER A 116 3.78 11.01 -0.60
CA SER A 116 4.66 9.96 -1.08
C SER A 116 4.28 9.53 -2.48
N ARG A 117 5.26 9.56 -3.38
CA ARG A 117 5.13 9.04 -4.74
C ARG A 117 5.51 7.57 -4.77
N LYS A 118 4.63 6.74 -5.32
CA LYS A 118 4.90 5.34 -5.65
C LYS A 118 4.62 5.10 -7.15
N PRO A 119 5.17 4.04 -7.76
CA PRO A 119 5.02 3.82 -9.20
C PRO A 119 3.55 3.75 -9.67
N ALA A 120 2.69 3.11 -8.87
CA ALA A 120 1.29 2.86 -9.17
C ALA A 120 0.29 3.82 -8.51
N MET A 121 0.76 4.76 -7.66
CA MET A 121 -0.12 5.57 -6.81
C MET A 121 0.62 6.74 -6.13
N ILE A 122 -0.15 7.71 -5.68
CA ILE A 122 0.29 8.81 -4.82
C ILE A 122 -0.47 8.71 -3.50
N ILE A 123 0.24 8.91 -2.40
CA ILE A 123 -0.31 8.82 -1.05
C ILE A 123 -0.14 10.17 -0.35
N VAL A 124 -1.24 10.72 0.14
CA VAL A 124 -1.27 11.98 0.90
C VAL A 124 -1.52 11.63 2.35
N PHE A 125 -0.54 11.87 3.21
CA PHE A 125 -0.61 11.57 4.64
C PHE A 125 -1.15 12.79 5.40
N SER A 126 -2.31 12.62 6.03
CA SER A 126 -2.85 13.58 6.99
C SER A 126 -2.17 13.44 8.36
N ASP A 127 -1.72 12.23 8.71
CA ASP A 127 -0.91 11.98 9.89
C ASP A 127 0.03 10.78 9.69
N THR A 128 0.67 10.29 10.74
CA THR A 128 1.53 9.10 10.71
C THR A 128 0.78 7.81 10.37
N THR A 129 -0.51 7.74 10.69
CA THR A 129 -1.33 6.52 10.53
C THR A 129 -2.44 6.65 9.48
N HIS A 130 -2.87 7.87 9.16
CA HIS A 130 -3.98 8.14 8.24
C HIS A 130 -3.46 8.76 6.95
N GLY A 131 -3.81 8.15 5.81
CA GLY A 131 -3.40 8.63 4.50
C GLY A 131 -4.40 8.28 3.42
N PHE A 132 -4.55 9.18 2.47
CA PHE A 132 -5.41 9.02 1.31
C PHE A 132 -4.62 8.52 0.12
N VAL A 133 -5.19 7.55 -0.57
CA VAL A 133 -4.53 6.79 -1.63
C VAL A 133 -5.17 7.13 -2.97
N PHE A 134 -4.36 7.65 -3.89
CA PHE A 134 -4.72 7.96 -5.27
C PHE A 134 -4.01 7.01 -6.22
N THR A 135 -4.72 6.06 -6.82
CA THR A 135 -4.10 5.09 -7.74
C THR A 135 -3.97 5.66 -9.16
N ASN A 136 -3.07 5.09 -9.97
CA ASN A 136 -2.92 5.47 -11.39
C ASN A 136 -4.23 5.33 -12.19
N ARG A 137 -5.18 4.48 -11.74
CA ARG A 137 -6.50 4.38 -12.38
C ARG A 137 -7.34 5.65 -12.20
N VAL A 138 -7.14 6.34 -11.08
CA VAL A 138 -7.83 7.60 -10.74
C VAL A 138 -7.14 8.77 -11.41
N LEU A 139 -5.81 8.81 -11.28
CA LEU A 139 -5.00 9.94 -11.74
C LEU A 139 -4.69 9.89 -13.23
N GLY A 140 -4.79 8.72 -13.86
CA GLY A 140 -4.51 8.53 -15.29
C GLY A 140 -3.17 9.15 -15.70
N ASN A 141 -3.21 9.97 -16.76
CA ASN A 141 -2.06 10.69 -17.28
C ASN A 141 -1.68 11.93 -16.44
N GLU A 142 -2.58 12.39 -15.58
CA GLU A 142 -2.41 13.59 -14.75
C GLU A 142 -1.63 13.30 -13.45
N LYS A 143 -1.25 12.04 -13.20
CA LYS A 143 -0.51 11.62 -11.99
C LYS A 143 0.68 12.53 -11.68
N GLU A 144 1.46 12.84 -12.71
CA GLU A 144 2.71 13.56 -12.56
C GLU A 144 2.51 15.07 -12.37
N GLU A 145 1.39 15.58 -12.87
CA GLU A 145 0.94 16.95 -12.65
C GLU A 145 0.32 17.11 -11.26
N PHE A 146 -0.54 16.17 -10.86
CA PHE A 146 -1.09 16.10 -9.51
C PHE A 146 0.02 15.99 -8.45
N TYR A 147 1.04 15.15 -8.67
CA TYR A 147 2.17 15.06 -7.75
C TYR A 147 2.86 16.42 -7.60
N ARG A 148 3.16 17.11 -8.70
CA ARG A 148 3.83 18.41 -8.68
C ARG A 148 2.98 19.49 -8.01
N TYR A 149 1.68 19.51 -8.30
CA TYR A 149 0.74 20.44 -7.67
C TYR A 149 0.62 20.19 -6.17
N ALA A 150 0.42 18.94 -5.76
CA ALA A 150 0.28 18.59 -4.35
C ALA A 150 1.60 18.82 -3.60
N ALA A 151 2.75 18.47 -4.19
CA ALA A 151 4.07 18.70 -3.62
C ALA A 151 4.34 20.20 -3.44
N SER A 152 4.02 21.06 -4.41
CA SER A 152 4.26 22.50 -4.28
C SER A 152 3.45 23.15 -3.16
N LYS A 153 2.23 22.66 -2.90
CA LYS A 153 1.39 23.12 -1.76
C LYS A 153 1.95 22.70 -0.40
N VAL A 154 2.73 21.62 -0.33
CA VAL A 154 3.36 21.11 0.91
C VAL A 154 4.77 21.67 1.09
N GLU A 155 5.60 21.72 0.04
CA GLU A 155 6.97 22.26 0.04
C GLU A 155 7.01 23.79 0.13
N GLY A 156 5.97 24.49 -0.36
CA GLY A 156 5.83 25.94 -0.16
C GLY A 156 5.81 26.37 1.32
N ARG A 157 5.68 25.42 2.26
CA ARG A 157 5.80 25.68 3.70
C ARG A 157 7.20 25.51 4.26
N THR A 158 8.04 24.65 3.68
CA THR A 158 9.39 24.43 4.20
C THR A 158 10.32 25.62 3.99
N VAL A 159 9.91 26.63 3.19
CA VAL A 159 10.68 27.85 2.90
C VAL A 159 10.27 29.04 3.78
N HIS A 160 9.19 28.91 4.57
CA HIS A 160 8.66 30.00 5.41
C HIS A 160 8.62 29.68 6.90
N ASN A 161 9.42 28.71 7.36
CA ASN A 161 9.59 28.39 8.77
C ASN A 161 11.05 28.51 9.18
#